data_AF-A0A0S2JJ08-F1
#
_entry.id   AF-A0A0S2JJ08-F1
#
_cell.length_a   1.000
_cell.length_b   1.000
_cell.length_c   1.000
_cell.angle_alpha   90.00
_cell.angle_beta   90.00
_cell.angle_gamma   90.00
#
_symmetry.space_group_name_H-M   'P 1'
#
loop_
_entity.id
_entity.type
_entity.pdbx_description
1 polymer ?
#
loop_
_entity_poly.entity_id
_entity_poly.type
_entity_poly.pdbx_seq_one_letter_code
_entity_poly.pdbx_strand_id
1 'polypeptide(L)'
;MTKKFSYSQALLAVAIAFFAWSLYKFTVQLPAIVSVIEKTTHTVDLLSPKIDDIVTEVALVRVEVAKVRELVAQQTPEILSQVAASLPVVQQVIVESEYYSRQLPALLSQLASIEQQVAKLQASMPAILKRVDDVVNTTNNTTAEVARWRPHSTRYLAEVELSRDYIPQYLSRIENTIVDAKTIGKEASSGLVSGFFKGVITLPFEVIAGLAGIVDVNSRSAKYLTAQDVALMQEKVVVLLNDSKQSKSVWQNVKSGNRGTIMKGKMTIRNKRQCVKVTFNNYFASEKETLKELMCIDDKGLWKVN
;
A
#
# COMPACT_ATOMS: atom_id res chain seq x y z
N MET A 1 -139.50 -76.77 69.40
CA MET A 1 -138.44 -76.03 70.11
C MET A 1 -137.33 -75.68 69.12
N THR A 2 -137.37 -74.46 68.59
CA THR A 2 -136.44 -73.93 67.58
C THR A 2 -135.25 -73.27 68.27
N LYS A 3 -134.06 -73.87 68.17
CA LYS A 3 -132.80 -73.28 68.66
C LYS A 3 -132.36 -72.16 67.71
N LYS A 4 -132.42 -70.91 68.16
CA LYS A 4 -131.83 -69.77 67.44
C LYS A 4 -130.31 -69.82 67.64
N PHE A 5 -129.56 -70.13 66.58
CA PHE A 5 -128.10 -70.00 66.57
C PHE A 5 -127.73 -68.51 66.56
N SER A 6 -126.84 -68.10 67.47
CA SER A 6 -126.42 -66.70 67.65
C SER A 6 -125.30 -66.36 66.67
N TYR A 7 -125.50 -65.34 65.83
CA TYR A 7 -124.52 -64.81 64.85
C TYR A 7 -123.14 -64.51 65.46
N SER A 8 -123.08 -64.18 66.75
CA SER A 8 -121.83 -63.94 67.49
C SER A 8 -120.92 -65.16 67.57
N GLN A 9 -121.48 -66.37 67.66
CA GLN A 9 -120.69 -67.61 67.75
C GLN A 9 -120.03 -67.97 66.41
N ALA A 10 -120.70 -67.68 65.30
CA ALA A 10 -120.14 -67.88 63.96
C ALA A 10 -118.99 -66.90 63.68
N LEU A 11 -119.15 -65.61 64.04
CA LEU A 11 -118.09 -64.60 63.91
C LEU A 11 -116.87 -64.93 64.78
N LEU A 12 -117.08 -65.43 66.00
CA LEU A 12 -115.99 -65.88 66.87
C LEU A 12 -115.23 -67.07 66.27
N ALA A 13 -115.94 -68.05 65.71
CA ALA A 13 -115.31 -69.20 65.05
C ALA A 13 -114.47 -68.79 63.84
N VAL A 14 -114.95 -67.83 63.04
CA VAL A 14 -114.18 -67.27 61.91
C VAL A 14 -112.96 -66.50 62.39
N ALA A 15 -113.09 -65.72 63.47
CA ALA A 15 -111.95 -65.01 64.07
C ALA A 15 -110.88 -65.98 64.61
N ILE A 16 -111.30 -67.06 65.28
CA ILE A 16 -110.40 -68.10 65.78
C ILE A 16 -109.72 -68.82 64.60
N ALA A 17 -110.46 -69.14 63.53
CA ALA A 17 -109.89 -69.77 62.33
C ALA A 17 -108.89 -68.85 61.62
N PHE A 18 -109.18 -67.55 61.52
CA PHE A 18 -108.27 -66.58 60.92
C PHE A 18 -107.01 -66.37 61.78
N PHE A 19 -107.17 -66.36 63.10
CA PHE A 19 -106.04 -66.29 64.03
C PHE A 19 -105.17 -67.55 63.98
N ALA A 20 -105.79 -68.74 63.93
CA ALA A 20 -105.09 -70.01 63.77
C ALA A 20 -104.34 -70.07 62.42
N TRP A 21 -104.92 -69.54 61.34
CA TRP A 21 -104.24 -69.42 60.06
C TRP A 21 -103.08 -68.42 60.13
N SER A 22 -103.26 -67.26 60.74
CA SER A 22 -102.18 -66.29 60.93
C SER A 22 -101.02 -66.89 61.72
N LEU A 23 -101.30 -67.61 62.80
CA LEU A 23 -100.30 -68.37 63.57
C LEU A 23 -99.62 -69.41 62.71
N TYR A 24 -100.35 -70.23 61.96
CA TYR A 24 -99.78 -71.25 61.06
C TYR A 24 -98.86 -70.63 59.99
N LYS A 25 -99.28 -69.52 59.37
CA LYS A 25 -98.47 -68.77 58.40
C LYS A 25 -97.17 -68.27 59.04
N PHE A 26 -97.22 -67.82 60.30
CA PHE A 26 -96.04 -67.41 61.05
C PHE A 26 -95.13 -68.60 61.38
N THR A 27 -95.68 -69.74 61.84
CA THR A 27 -94.88 -70.95 62.12
C THR A 27 -94.23 -71.53 60.88
N VAL A 28 -94.87 -71.45 59.72
CA VAL A 28 -94.29 -71.87 58.43
C VAL A 28 -93.15 -70.95 57.98
N GLN A 29 -93.09 -69.70 58.43
CA GLN A 29 -92.01 -68.75 58.09
C GLN A 29 -90.83 -68.77 59.07
N LEU A 30 -90.99 -69.33 60.28
CA LEU A 30 -89.90 -69.47 61.27
C LEU A 30 -88.65 -70.22 60.74
N PRO A 31 -88.76 -71.35 60.00
CA PRO A 31 -87.58 -72.06 59.50
C PRO A 31 -86.75 -71.21 58.54
N ALA A 32 -87.40 -70.36 57.74
CA ALA A 32 -86.72 -69.47 56.81
C ALA A 32 -85.90 -68.41 57.57
N ILE A 33 -86.46 -67.80 58.62
CA ILE A 33 -85.77 -66.80 59.44
C ILE A 33 -84.57 -67.42 60.18
N VAL A 34 -84.75 -68.60 60.78
CA VAL A 34 -83.65 -69.30 61.48
C VAL A 34 -82.52 -69.64 60.50
N SER A 35 -82.84 -70.10 59.29
CA SER A 35 -81.83 -70.39 58.26
C SER A 35 -81.05 -69.16 57.79
N VAL A 36 -81.67 -67.98 57.78
CA VAL A 36 -81.01 -66.72 57.43
C VAL A 36 -80.10 -66.25 58.57
N ILE A 37 -80.54 -66.39 59.82
CA ILE A 37 -79.71 -66.07 60.98
C ILE A 37 -78.49 -66.99 61.01
N GLU A 38 -78.66 -68.30 60.83
CA GLU A 38 -77.55 -69.26 60.82
C GLU A 38 -76.57 -69.00 59.68
N LYS A 39 -77.06 -68.69 58.46
CA LYS A 39 -76.20 -68.26 57.35
C LYS A 39 -75.47 -66.96 57.63
N THR A 40 -76.12 -66.02 58.31
CA THR A 40 -75.52 -64.72 58.66
C THR A 40 -74.44 -64.91 59.72
N THR A 41 -74.72 -65.67 60.79
CA THR A 41 -73.74 -66.00 61.84
C THR A 41 -72.56 -66.76 61.28
N HIS A 42 -72.77 -67.77 60.42
CA HIS A 42 -71.69 -68.50 59.77
C HIS A 42 -70.85 -67.62 58.84
N THR A 43 -71.48 -66.65 58.15
CA THR A 43 -70.74 -65.69 57.31
C THR A 43 -69.91 -64.73 58.17
N VAL A 44 -70.45 -64.29 59.31
CA VAL A 44 -69.73 -63.42 60.26
C VAL A 44 -68.56 -64.17 60.91
N ASP A 45 -68.76 -65.42 61.33
CA ASP A 45 -67.70 -66.26 61.92
C ASP A 45 -66.58 -66.58 60.91
N LEU A 46 -66.91 -66.72 59.61
CA LEU A 46 -65.92 -66.86 58.54
C LEU A 46 -65.19 -65.57 58.19
N LEU A 47 -65.80 -64.39 58.42
CA LEU A 47 -65.23 -63.09 58.10
C LEU A 47 -64.39 -62.51 59.25
N SER A 48 -64.70 -62.86 60.50
CA SER A 48 -63.96 -62.43 61.69
C SER A 48 -62.44 -62.68 61.59
N PRO A 49 -61.95 -63.90 61.29
CA PRO A 49 -60.50 -64.13 61.17
C PRO A 49 -59.88 -63.40 59.96
N LYS A 50 -60.65 -63.19 58.87
CA LYS A 50 -60.16 -62.44 57.70
C LYS A 50 -59.98 -60.95 57.99
N ILE A 51 -60.77 -60.40 58.92
CA ILE A 51 -60.62 -59.01 59.35
C ILE A 51 -59.33 -58.85 60.18
N ASP A 52 -59.04 -59.80 61.07
CA ASP A 52 -57.78 -59.80 61.84
C ASP A 52 -56.54 -59.96 60.94
N ASP A 53 -56.62 -60.82 59.92
CA ASP A 53 -55.55 -60.96 58.92
C ASP A 53 -55.32 -59.64 58.15
N ILE A 54 -56.39 -58.97 57.70
CA ILE A 54 -56.30 -57.67 57.01
C ILE A 54 -55.71 -56.60 57.95
N VAL A 55 -56.12 -56.56 59.22
CA VAL A 55 -55.57 -55.61 60.19
C VAL A 55 -54.06 -55.83 60.38
N THR A 56 -53.63 -57.09 60.38
CA THR A 56 -52.22 -57.47 60.51
C THR A 56 -51.41 -57.12 59.26
N GLU A 57 -51.93 -57.38 58.05
CA GLU A 57 -51.31 -56.95 56.79
C GLU A 57 -51.21 -55.42 56.70
N VAL A 58 -52.26 -54.70 57.07
CA VAL A 58 -52.27 -53.22 57.09
C VAL A 58 -51.23 -52.69 58.09
N ALA A 59 -51.04 -53.36 59.22
CA ALA A 59 -49.98 -53.01 60.18
C ALA A 59 -48.58 -53.18 59.57
N LEU A 60 -48.33 -54.29 58.85
CA LEU A 60 -47.06 -54.52 58.14
C LEU A 60 -46.82 -53.48 57.03
N VAL A 61 -47.85 -53.17 56.23
CA VAL A 61 -47.79 -52.14 55.18
C VAL A 61 -47.49 -50.76 55.78
N ARG A 62 -48.06 -50.41 56.94
CA ARG A 62 -47.75 -49.15 57.62
C ARG A 62 -46.27 -49.05 58.01
N VAL A 63 -45.68 -50.16 58.48
CA VAL A 63 -44.24 -50.22 58.83
C VAL A 63 -43.37 -50.06 57.59
N GLU A 64 -43.72 -50.72 56.49
CA GLU A 64 -42.99 -50.61 55.22
C GLU A 64 -43.08 -49.19 54.64
N VAL A 65 -44.27 -48.58 54.63
CA VAL A 65 -44.48 -47.20 54.20
C VAL A 65 -43.70 -46.21 55.08
N ALA A 66 -43.59 -46.47 56.39
CA ALA A 66 -42.77 -45.64 57.27
C ALA A 66 -41.28 -45.70 56.88
N LYS A 67 -40.74 -46.89 56.60
CA LYS A 67 -39.35 -47.07 56.13
C LYS A 67 -39.11 -46.38 54.79
N VAL A 68 -40.05 -46.49 53.85
CA VAL A 68 -39.95 -45.80 52.54
C VAL A 68 -39.97 -44.29 52.73
N ARG A 69 -40.84 -43.75 53.59
CA ARG A 69 -40.86 -42.31 53.89
C ARG A 69 -39.56 -41.84 54.51
N GLU A 70 -38.95 -42.63 55.38
CA GLU A 70 -37.66 -42.29 56.01
C GLU A 70 -36.52 -42.32 54.98
N LEU A 71 -36.47 -43.34 54.12
CA LEU A 71 -35.49 -43.42 53.03
C LEU A 71 -35.62 -42.23 52.05
N VAL A 72 -36.87 -41.89 51.66
CA VAL A 72 -37.14 -40.73 50.82
C VAL A 72 -36.75 -39.45 51.53
N ALA A 73 -37.06 -39.29 52.83
CA ALA A 73 -36.66 -38.13 53.61
C ALA A 73 -35.14 -37.97 53.72
N GLN A 74 -34.37 -39.07 53.74
CA GLN A 74 -32.91 -39.05 53.74
C GLN A 74 -32.31 -38.75 52.35
N GLN A 75 -32.88 -39.28 51.27
CA GLN A 75 -32.32 -39.16 49.92
C GLN A 75 -32.70 -37.86 49.21
N THR A 76 -33.89 -37.32 49.48
CA THR A 76 -34.39 -36.12 48.80
C THR A 76 -33.50 -34.89 49.02
N PRO A 77 -32.97 -34.59 50.23
CA PRO A 77 -32.08 -33.46 50.46
C PRO A 77 -30.76 -33.57 49.70
N GLU A 78 -30.18 -34.77 49.63
CA GLU A 78 -28.92 -35.02 48.94
C GLU A 78 -29.07 -34.83 47.42
N ILE A 79 -30.14 -35.38 46.83
CA ILE A 79 -30.44 -35.19 45.40
C ILE A 79 -30.71 -33.71 45.11
N LEU A 80 -31.49 -33.02 45.95
CA LEU A 80 -31.74 -31.57 45.80
C LEU A 80 -30.46 -30.75 45.92
N SER A 81 -29.55 -31.12 46.82
CA SER A 81 -28.23 -30.50 46.98
C SER A 81 -27.38 -30.67 45.71
N GLN A 82 -27.31 -31.89 45.16
CA GLN A 82 -26.58 -32.15 43.92
C GLN A 82 -27.17 -31.41 42.71
N VAL A 83 -28.50 -31.34 42.61
CA VAL A 83 -29.19 -30.55 41.58
C VAL A 83 -28.90 -29.05 41.76
N ALA A 84 -28.94 -28.55 43.00
CA ALA A 84 -28.60 -27.15 43.29
C ALA A 84 -27.14 -26.83 42.98
N ALA A 85 -26.22 -27.77 43.23
CA ALA A 85 -24.79 -27.61 42.95
C ALA A 85 -24.47 -27.68 41.43
N SER A 86 -25.26 -28.41 40.65
CA SER A 86 -25.07 -28.52 39.19
C SER A 86 -25.64 -27.33 38.40
N LEU A 87 -26.69 -26.68 38.91
CA LEU A 87 -27.28 -25.46 38.32
C LEU A 87 -26.26 -24.37 37.93
N PRO A 88 -25.33 -23.93 38.81
CA PRO A 88 -24.36 -22.89 38.43
C PRO A 88 -23.38 -23.36 37.34
N VAL A 89 -23.02 -24.65 37.32
CA VAL A 89 -22.16 -25.22 36.27
C VAL A 89 -22.86 -25.18 34.92
N VAL A 90 -24.13 -25.59 34.86
CA VAL A 90 -24.95 -25.51 33.64
C VAL A 90 -25.07 -24.06 33.17
N GLN A 91 -25.31 -23.14 34.10
CA GLN A 91 -25.40 -21.71 33.78
C GLN A 91 -24.08 -21.17 33.21
N GLN A 92 -22.93 -21.57 33.78
CA GLN A 92 -21.62 -21.18 33.27
C GLN A 92 -21.38 -21.71 31.85
N VAL A 93 -21.72 -22.98 31.58
CA VAL A 93 -21.59 -23.57 30.24
C VAL A 93 -22.44 -22.83 29.22
N ILE A 94 -23.66 -22.42 29.58
CA ILE A 94 -24.52 -21.61 28.69
C ILE A 94 -23.88 -20.26 28.39
N VAL A 95 -23.33 -19.57 29.39
CA VAL A 95 -22.66 -18.28 29.22
C VAL A 95 -21.42 -18.40 28.33
N GLU A 96 -20.59 -19.43 28.54
CA GLU A 96 -19.42 -19.70 27.69
C GLU A 96 -19.84 -20.06 26.26
N SER A 97 -20.88 -20.88 26.10
CA SER A 97 -21.42 -21.24 24.79
C SER A 97 -21.95 -20.02 24.04
N GLU A 98 -22.66 -19.11 24.71
CA GLU A 98 -23.10 -17.84 24.12
C GLU A 98 -21.91 -16.98 23.72
N TYR A 99 -20.88 -16.90 24.56
CA TYR A 99 -19.67 -16.14 24.27
C TYR A 99 -18.98 -16.66 23.00
N TYR A 100 -18.76 -17.98 22.89
CA TYR A 100 -18.21 -18.58 21.67
C TYR A 100 -19.11 -18.35 20.46
N SER A 101 -20.42 -18.53 20.61
CA SER A 101 -21.39 -18.32 19.53
C SER A 101 -21.33 -16.89 18.97
N ARG A 102 -21.14 -15.88 19.83
CA ARG A 102 -20.99 -14.47 19.41
C ARG A 102 -19.69 -14.21 18.65
N GLN A 103 -18.64 -15.01 18.88
CA GLN A 103 -17.34 -14.85 18.23
C GLN A 103 -17.24 -15.58 16.88
N LEU A 104 -17.98 -16.68 16.72
CA LEU A 104 -17.94 -17.49 15.49
C LEU A 104 -18.17 -16.67 14.21
N PRO A 105 -19.16 -15.76 14.12
CA PRO A 105 -19.35 -14.95 12.91
C PRO A 105 -18.14 -14.09 12.57
N ALA A 106 -17.49 -13.49 13.57
CA ALA A 106 -16.30 -12.67 13.37
C ALA A 106 -15.14 -13.53 12.83
N LEU A 107 -14.90 -14.71 13.42
CA LEU A 107 -13.88 -15.64 12.94
C LEU A 107 -14.15 -16.13 11.52
N LEU A 108 -15.41 -16.48 11.20
CA LEU A 108 -15.79 -16.92 9.85
C LEU A 108 -15.61 -15.80 8.81
N SER A 109 -15.94 -14.56 9.16
CA SER A 109 -15.71 -13.42 8.27
C SER A 109 -14.22 -13.13 8.04
N GLN A 110 -13.37 -13.29 9.08
CA GLN A 110 -11.92 -13.20 8.94
C GLN A 110 -11.37 -14.29 8.02
N LEU A 111 -11.82 -15.54 8.19
CA LEU A 111 -11.43 -16.66 7.32
C LEU A 111 -11.81 -16.40 5.86
N ALA A 112 -13.03 -15.90 5.60
CA ALA A 112 -13.45 -15.53 4.26
C ALA A 112 -12.59 -14.40 3.65
N SER A 113 -12.16 -13.42 4.46
CA SER A 113 -11.24 -12.37 4.02
C SER A 113 -9.86 -12.93 3.65
N ILE A 114 -9.33 -13.84 4.47
CA ILE A 114 -8.05 -14.52 4.20
C ILE A 114 -8.14 -15.32 2.90
N GLU A 115 -9.22 -16.08 2.71
CA GLU A 115 -9.45 -16.85 1.49
C GLU A 115 -9.47 -15.96 0.25
N GLN A 116 -10.15 -14.82 0.32
CA GLN A 116 -10.18 -13.84 -0.77
C GLN A 116 -8.79 -13.26 -1.07
N GLN A 117 -7.98 -12.98 -0.04
CA GLN A 117 -6.62 -12.48 -0.21
C GLN A 117 -5.71 -13.54 -0.85
N VAL A 118 -5.82 -14.79 -0.42
CA VAL A 118 -5.08 -15.92 -1.00
C VAL A 118 -5.46 -16.11 -2.47
N ALA A 119 -6.74 -16.04 -2.82
CA ALA A 119 -7.20 -16.13 -4.20
C ALA A 119 -6.63 -15.01 -5.08
N LYS A 120 -6.60 -13.76 -4.59
CA LYS A 120 -5.96 -12.63 -5.29
C LYS A 120 -4.46 -12.85 -5.48
N LEU A 121 -3.78 -13.33 -4.44
CA LEU A 121 -2.36 -13.63 -4.51
C LEU A 121 -2.08 -14.73 -5.56
N GLN A 122 -2.84 -15.83 -5.53
CA GLN A 122 -2.73 -16.91 -6.51
C GLN A 122 -2.96 -16.41 -7.94
N ALA A 123 -3.97 -15.56 -8.17
CA ALA A 123 -4.22 -14.97 -9.48
C ALA A 123 -3.08 -14.04 -9.95
N SER A 124 -2.42 -13.34 -9.02
CA SER A 124 -1.29 -12.45 -9.33
C SER A 124 0.05 -13.17 -9.51
N MET A 125 0.18 -14.38 -8.96
CA MET A 125 1.44 -15.12 -8.91
C MET A 125 2.07 -15.38 -10.28
N PRO A 126 1.33 -15.77 -11.35
CA PRO A 126 1.92 -15.92 -12.68
C PRO A 126 2.53 -14.63 -13.24
N ALA A 127 1.90 -13.48 -12.98
CA ALA A 127 2.40 -12.19 -13.43
C ALA A 127 3.67 -11.78 -12.67
N ILE A 128 3.74 -12.10 -11.36
CA ILE A 128 4.94 -11.87 -10.54
C ILE A 128 6.09 -12.75 -11.05
N LEU A 129 5.86 -14.04 -11.28
CA LEU A 129 6.87 -14.96 -11.81
C LEU A 129 7.37 -14.52 -13.19
N LYS A 130 6.45 -14.16 -14.09
CA LYS A 130 6.83 -13.62 -15.41
C LYS A 130 7.70 -12.37 -15.31
N ARG A 131 7.38 -11.46 -14.39
CA ARG A 131 8.21 -10.25 -14.17
C ARG A 131 9.61 -10.62 -13.69
N VAL A 132 9.75 -11.63 -12.83
CA VAL A 132 11.06 -12.12 -12.39
C VAL A 132 11.84 -12.67 -13.57
N ASP A 133 11.21 -13.48 -14.43
CA ASP A 133 11.84 -14.01 -15.64
C ASP A 133 12.28 -12.90 -16.59
N ASP A 134 11.42 -11.89 -16.82
CA ASP A 134 11.73 -10.73 -17.65
C ASP A 134 12.94 -9.94 -17.11
N VAL A 135 13.05 -9.78 -15.79
CA VAL A 135 14.20 -9.12 -15.14
C VAL A 135 15.47 -9.96 -15.30
N VAL A 136 15.39 -11.28 -15.14
CA VAL A 136 16.54 -12.18 -15.36
C VAL A 136 17.02 -12.10 -16.81
N ASN A 137 16.09 -12.17 -17.77
CA ASN A 137 16.40 -12.07 -19.19
C ASN A 137 17.03 -10.72 -19.55
N THR A 138 16.48 -9.62 -19.03
CA THR A 138 17.02 -8.27 -19.24
C THR A 138 18.43 -8.16 -18.67
N THR A 139 18.64 -8.64 -17.45
CA THR A 139 19.95 -8.61 -16.77
C THR A 139 21.00 -9.41 -17.54
N ASN A 140 20.63 -10.60 -18.04
CA ASN A 140 21.52 -11.42 -18.86
C ASN A 140 21.88 -10.70 -20.18
N ASN A 141 20.90 -10.08 -20.85
CA ASN A 141 21.14 -9.34 -22.08
C ASN A 141 22.06 -8.12 -21.85
N THR A 142 21.81 -7.33 -20.80
CA THR A 142 22.67 -6.20 -20.43
C THR A 142 24.08 -6.66 -20.09
N THR A 143 24.22 -7.77 -19.35
CA THR A 143 25.54 -8.33 -19.02
C THR A 143 26.30 -8.77 -20.27
N ALA A 144 25.61 -9.39 -21.23
CA ALA A 144 26.19 -9.78 -22.51
C ALA A 144 26.60 -8.55 -23.35
N GLU A 145 25.80 -7.48 -23.36
CA GLU A 145 26.14 -6.24 -24.04
C GLU A 145 27.37 -5.57 -23.41
N VAL A 146 27.43 -5.46 -22.09
CA VAL A 146 28.60 -4.92 -21.37
C VAL A 146 29.85 -5.75 -21.67
N ALA A 147 29.72 -7.08 -21.75
CA ALA A 147 30.83 -7.95 -22.14
C ALA A 147 31.34 -7.66 -23.56
N ARG A 148 30.45 -7.28 -24.50
CA ARG A 148 30.83 -6.85 -25.86
C ARG A 148 31.48 -5.47 -25.89
N TRP A 149 31.11 -4.57 -24.98
CA TRP A 149 31.72 -3.23 -24.87
C TRP A 149 33.12 -3.26 -24.23
N ARG A 150 33.41 -4.23 -23.37
CA ARG A 150 34.69 -4.32 -22.64
C ARG A 150 35.93 -4.32 -23.56
N PRO A 151 35.98 -5.05 -24.68
CA PRO A 151 37.11 -4.93 -25.63
C PRO A 151 37.24 -3.54 -26.26
N HIS A 152 36.12 -2.85 -26.53
CA HIS A 152 36.16 -1.51 -27.11
C HIS A 152 36.76 -0.50 -26.15
N SER A 153 36.41 -0.55 -24.86
CA SER A 153 37.02 0.33 -23.87
C SER A 153 38.52 0.07 -23.71
N THR A 154 38.95 -1.20 -23.72
CA THR A 154 40.38 -1.54 -23.72
C THR A 154 41.10 -0.97 -24.93
N ARG A 155 40.52 -1.09 -26.15
CA ARG A 155 41.09 -0.51 -27.37
C ARG A 155 41.18 1.01 -27.31
N TYR A 156 40.13 1.67 -26.84
CA TYR A 156 40.11 3.13 -26.71
C TYR A 156 41.17 3.61 -25.70
N LEU A 157 41.33 2.92 -24.58
CA LEU A 157 42.38 3.23 -23.61
C LEU A 157 43.78 3.07 -24.22
N ALA A 158 44.01 2.03 -25.03
CA ALA A 158 45.27 1.86 -25.74
C ALA A 158 45.53 2.98 -26.76
N GLU A 159 44.51 3.45 -27.50
CA GLU A 159 44.64 4.60 -28.40
C GLU A 159 44.95 5.91 -27.67
N VAL A 160 44.35 6.12 -26.49
CA VAL A 160 44.64 7.27 -25.63
C VAL A 160 46.08 7.21 -25.11
N GLU A 161 46.56 6.04 -24.71
CA GLU A 161 47.96 5.82 -24.30
C GLU A 161 48.94 6.16 -25.43
N LEU A 162 48.71 5.61 -26.63
CA LEU A 162 49.49 5.95 -27.83
C LEU A 162 49.45 7.46 -28.14
N SER A 163 48.29 8.08 -28.02
CA SER A 163 48.14 9.53 -28.26
C SER A 163 48.94 10.35 -27.24
N ARG A 164 48.98 9.93 -25.97
CA ARG A 164 49.78 10.58 -24.92
C ARG A 164 51.28 10.48 -25.20
N ASP A 165 51.73 9.41 -25.85
CA ASP A 165 53.12 9.26 -26.26
C ASP A 165 53.47 10.07 -27.52
N TYR A 166 52.56 10.10 -28.50
CA TYR A 166 52.82 10.77 -29.78
C TYR A 166 52.66 12.29 -29.73
N ILE A 167 51.68 12.82 -29.00
CA ILE A 167 51.42 14.28 -28.96
C ILE A 167 52.67 15.08 -28.51
N PRO A 168 53.38 14.73 -27.43
CA PRO A 168 54.59 15.43 -27.02
C PRO A 168 55.69 15.40 -28.09
N GLN A 169 55.82 14.29 -28.83
CA GLN A 169 56.81 14.17 -29.90
C GLN A 169 56.46 15.10 -31.08
N TYR A 170 55.19 15.17 -31.46
CA TYR A 170 54.73 16.11 -32.48
C TYR A 170 54.90 17.57 -32.04
N LEU A 171 54.57 17.90 -30.78
CA LEU A 171 54.77 19.23 -30.23
C LEU A 171 56.25 19.62 -30.22
N SER A 172 57.13 18.71 -29.77
CA SER A 172 58.59 18.93 -29.79
C SER A 172 59.10 19.14 -31.22
N ARG A 173 58.57 18.40 -32.21
CA ARG A 173 58.92 18.58 -33.61
C ARG A 173 58.46 19.93 -34.16
N ILE A 174 57.27 20.38 -33.77
CA ILE A 174 56.76 21.71 -34.13
C ILE A 174 57.60 22.80 -33.48
N GLU A 175 57.96 22.66 -32.20
CA GLU A 175 58.84 23.60 -31.50
C GLU A 175 60.20 23.71 -32.19
N ASN A 176 60.82 22.59 -32.54
CA ASN A 176 62.07 22.58 -33.30
C ASN A 176 61.89 23.22 -34.68
N THR A 177 60.79 22.93 -35.39
CA THR A 177 60.49 23.56 -36.68
C THR A 177 60.30 25.08 -36.54
N ILE A 178 59.70 25.57 -35.45
CA ILE A 178 59.56 27.00 -35.17
C ILE A 178 60.92 27.63 -34.87
N VAL A 179 61.78 26.95 -34.11
CA VAL A 179 63.15 27.40 -33.84
C VAL A 179 63.97 27.48 -35.14
N ASP A 180 63.89 26.46 -35.98
CA ASP A 180 64.53 26.43 -37.29
C ASP A 180 63.98 27.53 -38.21
N ALA A 181 62.66 27.68 -38.29
CA ALA A 181 62.01 28.73 -39.07
C ALA A 181 62.32 30.13 -38.54
N LYS A 182 62.49 30.31 -37.23
CA LYS A 182 62.96 31.58 -36.64
C LYS A 182 64.42 31.84 -36.98
N THR A 183 65.25 30.81 -37.02
CA THR A 183 66.67 30.93 -37.40
C THR A 183 66.81 31.27 -38.88
N ILE A 184 66.13 30.51 -39.75
CA ILE A 184 66.03 30.79 -41.20
C ILE A 184 65.37 32.14 -41.44
N GLY A 185 64.32 32.48 -40.69
CA GLY A 185 63.65 33.77 -40.78
C GLY A 185 64.53 34.92 -40.29
N LYS A 186 65.38 34.72 -39.29
CA LYS A 186 66.37 35.71 -38.82
C LYS A 186 67.49 35.88 -39.84
N GLU A 187 67.96 34.80 -40.46
CA GLU A 187 68.94 34.84 -41.54
C GLU A 187 68.36 35.48 -42.81
N ALA A 188 67.15 35.10 -43.20
CA ALA A 188 66.43 35.66 -44.35
C ALA A 188 65.96 37.10 -44.11
N SER A 189 65.59 37.50 -42.88
CA SER A 189 65.25 38.91 -42.57
C SER A 189 66.48 39.79 -42.33
N SER A 190 67.66 39.20 -42.12
CA SER A 190 68.93 39.92 -42.19
C SER A 190 69.36 40.22 -43.64
N GLY A 191 68.75 39.54 -44.61
CA GLY A 191 68.89 39.78 -46.04
C GLY A 191 67.56 40.22 -46.68
N LEU A 192 67.36 41.53 -46.76
CA LEU A 192 66.32 42.21 -47.55
C LEU A 192 64.89 42.31 -46.94
N VAL A 193 64.31 43.49 -47.15
CA VAL A 193 62.92 43.92 -46.91
C VAL A 193 62.61 44.55 -45.54
N SER A 194 63.13 45.78 -45.43
CA SER A 194 62.51 46.88 -44.69
C SER A 194 61.12 47.19 -45.23
N GLY A 195 60.08 47.01 -44.40
CA GLY A 195 58.86 47.82 -44.44
C GLY A 195 57.75 47.39 -45.40
N PHE A 196 56.89 46.44 -44.99
CA PHE A 196 55.43 46.59 -45.20
C PHE A 196 54.54 45.60 -44.43
N PHE A 197 55.05 44.47 -43.91
CA PHE A 197 54.21 43.42 -43.31
C PHE A 197 54.42 43.19 -41.80
N LYS A 198 54.38 44.26 -41.01
CA LYS A 198 54.50 44.18 -39.53
C LYS A 198 53.16 44.11 -38.79
N GLY A 199 52.03 44.05 -39.49
CA GLY A 199 50.71 44.35 -38.92
C GLY A 199 49.85 43.17 -38.42
N VAL A 200 50.18 41.91 -38.71
CA VAL A 200 49.22 40.79 -38.52
C VAL A 200 49.64 39.77 -37.45
N ILE A 201 50.82 39.90 -36.82
CA ILE A 201 51.36 38.86 -35.95
C ILE A 201 51.98 39.46 -34.68
N THR A 202 51.20 39.99 -33.73
CA THR A 202 51.68 40.28 -32.35
C THR A 202 50.58 40.76 -31.38
N LEU A 203 49.34 40.26 -31.45
CA LEU A 203 48.40 40.50 -30.34
C LEU A 203 48.51 39.36 -29.32
N PRO A 204 48.77 39.65 -28.02
CA PRO A 204 48.75 38.64 -26.98
C PRO A 204 47.38 37.95 -26.92
N PHE A 205 47.38 36.63 -26.72
CA PHE A 205 46.15 35.83 -26.65
C PHE A 205 45.14 36.37 -25.63
N GLU A 206 45.61 36.95 -24.52
CA GLU A 206 44.75 37.57 -23.49
C GLU A 206 43.91 38.75 -24.01
N VAL A 207 44.43 39.52 -24.98
CA VAL A 207 43.70 40.65 -25.60
C VAL A 207 42.57 40.14 -26.48
N ILE A 208 42.84 39.07 -27.24
CA ILE A 208 41.86 38.46 -28.16
C ILE A 208 40.77 37.75 -27.36
N ALA A 209 41.13 37.03 -26.30
CA ALA A 209 40.20 36.35 -25.41
C ALA A 209 39.23 37.32 -24.70
N GLY A 210 39.69 38.52 -24.34
CA GLY A 210 38.83 39.56 -23.76
C GLY A 210 37.75 40.07 -24.73
N LEU A 211 38.01 39.97 -26.03
CA LEU A 211 37.07 40.31 -27.09
C LEU A 211 36.28 39.10 -27.61
N ALA A 212 36.33 37.96 -26.91
CA ALA A 212 35.38 36.89 -27.17
C ALA A 212 33.98 37.38 -26.80
N GLY A 213 33.07 37.40 -27.78
CA GLY A 213 31.71 37.94 -27.61
C GLY A 213 31.45 39.30 -28.26
N ILE A 214 32.39 39.87 -29.04
CA ILE A 214 32.10 41.09 -29.84
C ILE A 214 31.00 40.89 -30.89
N VAL A 215 30.67 39.63 -31.17
CA VAL A 215 29.55 39.20 -31.98
C VAL A 215 28.72 38.28 -31.09
N ASP A 216 27.51 38.72 -30.74
CA ASP A 216 26.56 37.90 -29.97
C ASP A 216 26.26 36.61 -30.74
N VAL A 217 26.32 35.46 -30.08
CA VAL A 217 26.04 34.13 -30.65
C VAL A 217 24.65 34.02 -31.28
N ASN A 218 23.69 34.83 -30.82
CA ASN A 218 22.33 34.88 -31.35
C ASN A 218 22.14 35.94 -32.45
N SER A 219 23.18 36.72 -32.77
CA SER A 219 23.12 37.73 -33.82
C SER A 219 23.14 37.12 -35.22
N ARG A 220 22.66 37.86 -36.22
CA ARG A 220 22.80 37.43 -37.62
C ARG A 220 24.27 37.43 -38.04
N SER A 221 25.06 38.35 -37.49
CA SER A 221 26.50 38.42 -37.67
C SER A 221 27.18 37.09 -37.28
N ALA A 222 26.74 36.41 -36.22
CA ALA A 222 27.30 35.09 -35.85
C ALA A 222 27.05 34.00 -36.90
N LYS A 223 25.96 34.11 -37.68
CA LYS A 223 25.63 33.16 -38.75
C LYS A 223 26.45 33.39 -40.02
N TYR A 224 26.77 34.64 -40.35
CA TYR A 224 27.36 35.02 -41.64
C TYR A 224 28.84 35.41 -41.58
N LEU A 225 29.36 35.76 -40.40
CA LEU A 225 30.77 36.10 -40.23
C LEU A 225 31.61 34.85 -39.99
N THR A 226 32.71 34.74 -40.73
CA THR A 226 33.72 33.70 -40.55
C THR A 226 34.62 34.01 -39.36
N ALA A 227 35.36 33.01 -38.86
CA ALA A 227 36.38 33.22 -37.83
C ALA A 227 37.41 34.28 -38.24
N GLN A 228 37.74 34.37 -39.54
CA GLN A 228 38.66 35.38 -40.06
C GLN A 228 38.04 36.80 -40.04
N ASP A 229 36.73 36.92 -40.30
CA ASP A 229 36.01 38.20 -40.20
C ASP A 229 36.04 38.71 -38.75
N VAL A 230 35.74 37.82 -37.80
CA VAL A 230 35.74 38.16 -36.37
C VAL A 230 37.14 38.55 -35.90
N ALA A 231 38.19 37.84 -36.34
CA ALA A 231 39.57 38.20 -36.00
C ALA A 231 39.97 39.60 -36.54
N LEU A 232 39.59 39.92 -37.78
CA LEU A 232 39.82 41.24 -38.36
C LEU A 232 39.05 42.34 -37.60
N MET A 233 37.82 42.06 -37.18
CA MET A 233 37.05 42.97 -36.34
C MET A 233 37.75 43.21 -35.01
N GLN A 234 38.18 42.16 -34.31
CA GLN A 234 38.89 42.27 -33.02
C GLN A 234 40.16 43.12 -33.15
N GLU A 235 40.96 42.92 -34.20
CA GLU A 235 42.14 43.74 -34.48
C GLU A 235 41.77 45.23 -34.61
N LYS A 236 40.76 45.55 -35.44
CA LYS A 236 40.33 46.95 -35.65
C LYS A 236 39.72 47.57 -34.41
N VAL A 237 39.06 46.79 -33.55
CA VAL A 237 38.58 47.25 -32.24
C VAL A 237 39.75 47.64 -31.35
N VAL A 238 40.77 46.80 -31.22
CA VAL A 238 41.94 47.09 -30.36
C VAL A 238 42.62 48.38 -30.80
N VAL A 239 42.86 48.54 -32.12
CA VAL A 239 43.46 49.76 -32.68
C VAL A 239 42.57 50.97 -32.39
N LEU A 240 41.26 50.87 -32.62
CA LEU A 240 40.32 51.97 -32.42
C LEU A 240 40.19 52.38 -30.95
N LEU A 241 40.25 51.43 -30.02
CA LEU A 241 40.15 51.70 -28.58
C LEU A 241 41.43 52.31 -28.02
N ASN A 242 42.60 51.91 -28.54
CA ASN A 242 43.89 52.43 -28.11
C ASN A 242 44.22 53.82 -28.71
N ASP A 243 43.61 54.21 -29.83
CA ASP A 243 43.79 55.54 -30.42
C ASP A 243 42.71 56.52 -29.95
N SER A 244 43.07 57.44 -29.05
CA SER A 244 42.17 58.48 -28.52
C SER A 244 41.62 59.46 -29.56
N LYS A 245 42.28 59.61 -30.71
CA LYS A 245 41.89 60.55 -31.79
C LYS A 245 40.95 59.92 -32.81
N GLN A 246 40.90 58.59 -32.90
CA GLN A 246 40.02 57.89 -33.83
C GLN A 246 38.68 57.56 -33.18
N SER A 247 37.58 57.92 -33.85
CA SER A 247 36.20 57.61 -33.44
C SER A 247 35.54 56.53 -34.30
N LYS A 248 36.17 56.16 -35.42
CA LYS A 248 35.64 55.20 -36.39
C LYS A 248 36.77 54.41 -37.05
N SER A 249 36.55 53.13 -37.29
CA SER A 249 37.43 52.25 -38.06
C SER A 249 36.60 51.41 -39.04
N VAL A 250 37.20 51.02 -40.15
CA VAL A 250 36.56 50.18 -41.19
C VAL A 250 37.31 48.87 -41.27
N TRP A 251 36.56 47.78 -41.39
CA TRP A 251 37.12 46.44 -41.64
C TRP A 251 36.48 45.86 -42.90
N GLN A 252 37.27 45.09 -43.63
CA GLN A 252 36.81 44.38 -44.83
C GLN A 252 37.64 43.12 -44.98
N ASN A 253 36.97 42.01 -45.25
CA ASN A 253 37.63 40.76 -45.61
C ASN A 253 37.43 40.51 -47.11
N VAL A 254 38.53 40.54 -47.86
CA VAL A 254 38.53 40.34 -49.32
C VAL A 254 38.10 38.92 -49.70
N LYS A 255 38.34 37.92 -48.82
CA LYS A 255 38.01 36.52 -49.09
C LYS A 255 36.52 36.21 -48.94
N SER A 256 35.89 36.69 -47.86
CA SER A 256 34.46 36.46 -47.60
C SER A 256 33.56 37.49 -48.27
N GLY A 257 34.11 38.65 -48.67
CA GLY A 257 33.34 39.79 -49.18
C GLY A 257 32.63 40.61 -48.10
N ASN A 258 32.70 40.17 -46.84
CA ASN A 258 32.08 40.84 -45.70
C ASN A 258 32.84 42.12 -45.33
N ARG A 259 32.11 43.14 -44.88
CA ARG A 259 32.69 44.43 -44.48
C ARG A 259 31.88 45.10 -43.39
N GLY A 260 32.48 46.05 -42.70
CA GLY A 260 31.76 46.80 -41.69
C GLY A 260 32.48 48.04 -41.20
N THR A 261 31.75 48.79 -40.40
CA THR A 261 32.25 49.98 -39.71
C THR A 261 32.13 49.79 -38.21
N ILE A 262 33.18 50.14 -37.49
CA ILE A 262 33.25 50.13 -36.03
C ILE A 262 33.27 51.59 -35.57
N MET A 263 32.34 51.96 -34.70
CA MET A 263 32.23 53.31 -34.16
C MET A 263 32.46 53.29 -32.66
N LYS A 264 33.36 54.15 -32.19
CA LYS A 264 33.68 54.34 -30.78
C LYS A 264 32.79 55.44 -30.20
N GLY A 265 32.00 55.08 -29.20
CA GLY A 265 31.19 56.01 -28.43
C GLY A 265 32.01 56.84 -27.43
N LYS A 266 31.31 57.67 -26.65
CA LYS A 266 31.94 58.41 -25.54
C LYS A 266 32.38 57.43 -24.44
N MET A 267 33.54 57.71 -23.86
CA MET A 267 34.00 57.00 -22.66
C MET A 267 33.14 57.36 -21.46
N THR A 268 32.71 56.36 -20.72
CA THR A 268 31.92 56.48 -19.49
C THR A 268 32.57 55.68 -18.38
N ILE A 269 32.29 56.03 -17.12
CA ILE A 269 32.76 55.26 -15.96
C ILE A 269 31.57 54.45 -15.46
N ARG A 270 31.68 53.11 -15.44
CA ARG A 270 30.68 52.20 -14.89
C ARG A 270 31.35 51.26 -13.91
N ASN A 271 30.84 51.15 -12.69
CA ASN A 271 31.39 50.29 -11.63
C ASN A 271 32.90 50.50 -11.39
N LYS A 272 33.34 51.77 -11.36
CA LYS A 272 34.75 52.18 -11.23
C LYS A 272 35.69 51.74 -12.36
N ARG A 273 35.15 51.22 -13.48
CA ARG A 273 35.90 50.86 -14.69
C ARG A 273 35.60 51.82 -15.83
N GLN A 274 36.60 52.11 -16.66
CA GLN A 274 36.42 52.89 -17.88
C GLN A 274 35.76 52.00 -18.93
N CYS A 275 34.63 52.44 -19.47
CA CYS A 275 33.86 51.71 -20.46
C CYS A 275 33.57 52.58 -21.68
N VAL A 276 33.43 51.94 -22.84
CA VAL A 276 33.13 52.57 -24.11
C VAL A 276 32.07 51.74 -24.82
N LYS A 277 31.03 52.41 -25.31
CA LYS A 277 30.05 51.76 -26.18
C LYS A 277 30.62 51.69 -27.59
N VAL A 278 30.79 50.48 -28.12
CA VAL A 278 31.28 50.24 -29.47
C VAL A 278 30.11 49.78 -30.34
N THR A 279 29.89 50.46 -31.46
CA THR A 279 28.82 50.11 -32.40
C THR A 279 29.43 49.51 -33.66
N PHE A 280 28.99 48.30 -34.00
CA PHE A 280 29.40 47.59 -35.20
C PHE A 280 28.29 47.66 -36.22
N ASN A 281 28.54 48.25 -37.39
CA ASN A 281 27.65 48.19 -38.54
C ASN A 281 28.23 47.21 -39.54
N ASN A 282 27.73 45.98 -39.51
CA ASN A 282 28.21 44.87 -40.33
C ASN A 282 27.35 44.74 -41.59
N TYR A 283 28.00 44.44 -42.71
CA TYR A 283 27.40 44.18 -44.01
C TYR A 283 27.94 42.84 -44.53
N PHE A 284 27.03 41.90 -44.71
CA PHE A 284 27.35 40.55 -45.17
C PHE A 284 26.28 40.11 -46.18
N ALA A 285 26.71 39.60 -47.33
CA ALA A 285 25.83 39.35 -48.47
C ALA A 285 24.94 40.57 -48.81
N SER A 286 23.60 40.39 -48.82
CA SER A 286 22.59 41.45 -49.01
C SER A 286 21.99 41.96 -47.69
N GLU A 287 22.54 41.56 -46.55
CA GLU A 287 22.04 41.89 -45.22
C GLU A 287 22.94 42.90 -44.50
N LYS A 288 22.35 43.58 -43.53
CA LYS A 288 23.05 44.49 -42.62
C LYS A 288 22.56 44.30 -41.20
N GLU A 289 23.49 44.43 -40.26
CA GLU A 289 23.18 44.37 -38.84
C GLU A 289 23.99 45.40 -38.06
N THR A 290 23.37 45.99 -37.05
CA THR A 290 24.03 46.90 -36.11
C THR A 290 24.09 46.25 -34.74
N LEU A 291 25.29 45.93 -34.27
CA LEU A 291 25.55 45.44 -32.91
C LEU A 291 26.06 46.59 -32.03
N LYS A 292 25.69 46.57 -30.76
CA LYS A 292 26.10 47.60 -29.78
C LYS A 292 26.64 46.90 -28.55
N GLU A 293 27.95 46.87 -28.45
CA GLU A 293 28.66 46.25 -27.34
C GLU A 293 29.13 47.30 -26.34
N LEU A 294 29.12 46.96 -25.07
CA LEU A 294 29.78 47.74 -24.04
C LEU A 294 31.13 47.08 -23.73
N MET A 295 32.22 47.81 -23.95
CA MET A 295 33.56 47.32 -23.66
C MET A 295 34.11 48.05 -22.45
N CYS A 296 34.61 47.33 -21.45
CA CYS A 296 35.19 47.90 -20.24
C CYS A 296 36.63 47.44 -20.06
N ILE A 297 37.48 48.33 -19.54
CA ILE A 297 38.85 48.00 -19.15
C ILE A 297 38.81 47.17 -17.86
N ASP A 298 39.48 46.03 -17.87
CA ASP A 298 39.63 45.16 -16.71
C ASP A 298 40.82 45.57 -15.83
N ASP A 299 41.03 44.84 -14.73
CA ASP A 299 42.05 45.18 -13.73
C ASP A 299 43.49 44.98 -14.27
N LYS A 300 43.65 44.35 -15.45
CA LYS A 300 44.92 44.21 -16.18
C LYS A 300 45.12 45.29 -17.26
N GLY A 301 44.17 46.23 -17.41
CA GLY A 301 44.22 47.24 -18.45
C GLY A 301 43.74 46.75 -19.83
N LEU A 302 43.09 45.58 -19.89
CA LEU A 302 42.62 44.96 -21.14
C LEU A 302 41.13 45.22 -21.37
N TRP A 303 40.75 45.42 -22.63
CA TRP A 303 39.36 45.62 -23.03
C TRP A 303 38.60 44.30 -23.03
N LYS A 304 37.44 44.28 -22.37
CA LYS A 304 36.52 43.14 -22.33
C LYS A 304 35.09 43.51 -22.71
N VAL A 305 34.42 42.63 -23.45
CA VAL A 305 32.98 42.74 -23.74
C VAL A 305 32.19 42.40 -22.47
N ASN A 306 31.16 43.19 -22.14
CA ASN A 306 30.44 43.12 -20.87
C ASN A 306 28.93 43.39 -21.00
#